data_AF-A0A177BA28-F1
#
_entry.id   AF-A0A177BA28-F1
#
_cell.length_a   1.000
_cell.length_b   1.000
_cell.length_c   1.000
_cell.angle_alpha   90.00
_cell.angle_beta   90.00
_cell.angle_gamma   90.00
#
_symmetry.space_group_name_H-M   'P 1'
#
loop_
_entity.id
_entity.type
_entity.pdbx_description
1 polymer ?
#
loop_
_entity_poly.entity_id
_entity_poly.type
_entity_poly.pdbx_seq_one_letter_code
_entity_poly.pdbx_strand_id
1 'polypeptide(L)'
;MSAQNNRKYFSDYRIFNLEWENDYFLVQNKSGMICLICRSNISIIKKCNAEKHYKLHLNNQITKLEGDDKKKKVETLKNQLKN
;
A
#
# COMPACT_ATOMS: atom_id res chain seq x y z
N MET A 1 -35.33 8.33 -16.30
CA MET A 1 -34.93 9.05 -15.07
C MET A 1 -33.45 8.82 -14.84
N SER A 2 -32.61 9.76 -15.27
CA SER A 2 -31.16 9.67 -15.16
C SER A 2 -30.72 10.43 -13.91
N ALA A 3 -30.83 9.81 -12.73
CA ALA A 3 -30.46 10.47 -11.48
C ALA A 3 -28.93 10.57 -11.38
N GLN A 4 -28.45 11.80 -11.49
CA GLN A 4 -27.04 12.19 -11.39
C GLN A 4 -26.38 11.58 -10.15
N ASN A 5 -25.33 10.83 -10.44
CA ASN A 5 -24.41 10.20 -9.51
C ASN A 5 -23.85 11.25 -8.54
N ASN A 6 -24.22 11.16 -7.26
CA ASN A 6 -23.69 11.97 -6.16
C ASN A 6 -22.19 11.64 -5.93
N ARG A 7 -21.30 12.04 -6.85
CA ARG A 7 -19.84 11.99 -6.68
C ARG A 7 -19.34 13.24 -5.96
N LYS A 8 -19.90 13.53 -4.79
CA LYS A 8 -19.35 14.52 -3.85
C LYS A 8 -18.74 13.78 -2.67
N TYR A 9 -17.61 13.11 -2.89
CA TYR A 9 -16.70 12.57 -1.86
C TYR A 9 -15.74 11.59 -2.56
N PHE A 10 -14.70 12.06 -3.27
CA PHE A 10 -13.65 11.16 -3.76
C PHE A 10 -12.22 11.72 -3.67
N SER A 11 -12.08 12.98 -3.27
CA SER A 11 -10.79 13.68 -3.21
C SER A 11 -9.95 13.28 -2.00
N ASP A 12 -10.57 13.02 -0.85
CA ASP A 12 -9.82 12.77 0.40
C ASP A 12 -9.28 11.32 0.54
N TYR A 13 -9.89 10.36 -0.15
CA TYR A 13 -9.57 8.93 -0.03
C TYR A 13 -8.36 8.46 -0.84
N ARG A 14 -7.78 9.34 -1.65
CA ARG A 14 -6.61 9.04 -2.49
C ARG A 14 -5.30 9.50 -1.85
N ILE A 15 -5.35 9.97 -0.62
CA ILE A 15 -4.18 10.31 0.17
C ILE A 15 -3.61 8.99 0.71
N PHE A 16 -2.31 8.79 0.52
CA PHE A 16 -1.62 7.62 1.04
C PHE A 16 -1.42 7.78 2.54
N ASN A 17 -1.76 6.75 3.33
CA ASN A 17 -1.49 6.74 4.76
C ASN A 17 -0.13 6.09 5.03
N LEU A 18 0.77 6.81 5.71
CA LEU A 18 2.10 6.33 6.10
C LEU A 18 2.06 5.05 6.96
N GLU A 19 0.98 4.82 7.70
CA GLU A 19 0.79 3.57 8.45
C GLU A 19 0.80 2.34 7.53
N TRP A 20 0.36 2.48 6.27
CA TRP A 20 0.34 1.39 5.29
C TRP A 20 1.74 0.89 4.91
N GLU A 21 2.78 1.69 5.16
CA GLU A 21 4.17 1.24 4.97
C GLU A 21 4.52 0.09 5.90
N ASN A 22 4.07 0.16 7.14
CA ASN A 22 4.34 -0.87 8.14
C ASN A 22 3.22 -1.92 8.18
N ASP A 23 1.96 -1.54 7.98
CA ASP A 23 0.83 -2.48 8.02
C ASP A 23 0.82 -3.43 6.82
N TYR A 24 0.95 -2.86 5.61
CA TYR A 24 0.71 -3.56 4.36
C TYR A 24 1.97 -3.69 3.48
N PHE A 25 3.12 -3.17 3.93
CA PHE A 25 4.35 -3.11 3.14
C PHE A 25 4.15 -2.38 1.81
N LEU A 26 3.43 -1.26 1.84
CA LEU A 26 3.17 -0.43 0.66
C LEU A 26 3.84 0.91 0.82
N VAL A 27 4.33 1.52 -0.24
CA VAL A 27 4.87 2.89 -0.19
C VAL A 27 4.25 3.77 -1.25
N GLN A 28 4.10 5.04 -0.95
CA GLN A 28 3.61 5.99 -1.93
C GLN A 28 4.61 6.16 -3.08
N ASN A 29 4.08 6.19 -4.31
CA ASN A 29 4.80 6.56 -5.51
C ASN A 29 4.06 7.69 -6.24
N LYS A 30 4.72 8.38 -7.17
CA LYS A 30 4.15 9.51 -7.94
C LYS A 30 2.84 9.15 -8.64
N SER A 31 2.65 7.90 -9.03
CA SER A 31 1.49 7.43 -9.80
C SER A 31 0.58 6.46 -9.03
N GLY A 32 0.83 6.23 -7.74
CA GLY A 32 0.12 5.19 -7.00
C GLY A 32 0.83 4.78 -5.72
N MET A 33 0.79 3.49 -5.40
CA MET A 33 1.56 2.89 -4.31
C MET A 33 2.25 1.62 -4.78
N ILE A 34 3.49 1.38 -4.34
CA ILE A 34 4.29 0.21 -4.69
C ILE A 34 4.26 -0.76 -3.52
N CYS A 35 4.07 -2.05 -3.81
CA CYS A 35 4.23 -3.10 -2.81
C CYS A 35 5.71 -3.46 -2.65
N LEU A 36 6.23 -3.39 -1.43
CA LEU A 36 7.61 -3.75 -1.12
C LEU A 36 7.84 -5.27 -1.18
N ILE A 37 6.80 -6.09 -1.04
CA ILE A 37 6.89 -7.56 -1.02
C ILE A 37 7.12 -8.10 -2.43
N CYS A 38 6.33 -7.65 -3.41
CA CYS A 38 6.34 -8.17 -4.78
C CYS A 38 6.79 -7.14 -5.83
N ARG A 39 7.09 -5.90 -5.41
CA ARG A 39 7.46 -4.77 -6.28
C ARG A 39 6.40 -4.37 -7.31
N SER A 40 5.16 -4.83 -7.14
CA SER A 40 4.03 -4.44 -8.00
C SER A 40 3.57 -3.01 -7.70
N ASN A 41 3.28 -2.25 -8.76
CA ASN A 41 2.69 -0.93 -8.66
C ASN A 41 1.15 -1.02 -8.66
N ILE A 42 0.52 -0.40 -7.67
CA ILE A 42 -0.93 -0.28 -7.51
C ILE A 42 -1.30 1.17 -7.83
N SER A 43 -1.84 1.40 -9.02
CA SER A 43 -2.10 2.76 -9.54
C SER A 43 -3.15 3.55 -8.75
N ILE A 44 -3.95 2.89 -7.92
CA ILE A 44 -5.03 3.52 -7.16
C ILE A 44 -4.73 3.42 -5.67
N ILE A 45 -4.36 4.56 -5.07
CA ILE A 45 -4.16 4.73 -3.63
C ILE A 45 -5.53 4.64 -2.95
N LYS A 46 -5.84 3.48 -2.40
CA LYS A 46 -7.06 3.20 -1.62
C LYS A 46 -6.78 2.09 -0.63
N LYS A 47 -7.31 2.23 0.59
CA LYS A 47 -7.17 1.21 1.64
C LYS A 47 -7.66 -0.16 1.19
N CYS A 48 -8.84 -0.23 0.55
CA CYS A 48 -9.38 -1.50 0.05
C CYS A 48 -8.44 -2.21 -0.95
N ASN A 49 -7.73 -1.44 -1.79
CA ASN A 49 -6.74 -2.02 -2.72
C ASN A 49 -5.50 -2.49 -1.98
N ALA A 50 -5.03 -1.71 -1.00
CA ALA A 50 -3.90 -2.05 -0.14
C ALA A 50 -4.15 -3.35 0.63
N GLU A 51 -5.30 -3.44 1.31
CA GLU A 51 -5.70 -4.61 2.10
C GLU A 51 -5.85 -5.87 1.23
N LYS A 52 -6.53 -5.76 0.09
CA LYS A 52 -6.68 -6.89 -0.84
C LYS A 52 -5.34 -7.38 -1.34
N HIS A 53 -4.44 -6.46 -1.68
CA HIS A 53 -3.12 -6.82 -2.16
C HIS A 53 -2.29 -7.49 -1.06
N TYR A 54 -2.29 -6.93 0.15
CA TYR A 54 -1.57 -7.51 1.29
C TYR A 54 -2.05 -8.92 1.62
N LYS A 55 -3.36 -9.18 1.57
CA LYS A 55 -3.93 -10.51 1.82
C LYS A 55 -3.38 -11.61 0.90
N LEU A 56 -3.03 -11.28 -0.34
CA LEU A 56 -2.41 -12.23 -1.29
C LEU A 56 -1.00 -12.65 -0.85
N HIS A 57 -0.32 -11.81 -0.05
CA HIS A 57 1.04 -12.04 0.41
C HIS A 57 1.12 -12.55 1.85
N LEU A 58 0.02 -12.86 2.52
CA LEU A 58 0.04 -13.37 3.92
C LEU A 58 0.88 -14.64 4.09
N ASN A 59 0.99 -15.45 3.03
CA ASN A 59 1.83 -16.65 3.02
C ASN A 59 3.34 -16.36 2.83
N ASN A 60 3.70 -15.10 2.58
CA ASN A 60 5.09 -14.70 2.39
C ASN A 60 5.84 -14.71 3.73
N GLN A 61 7.13 -14.98 3.68
CA GLN A 61 8.00 -14.98 4.86
C GLN A 61 8.12 -13.58 5.48
N ILE A 62 8.04 -12.54 4.65
CA ILE A 62 8.16 -11.14 5.06
C ILE A 62 6.96 -10.69 5.89
N THR A 63 5.75 -11.16 5.57
CA THR A 63 4.53 -10.80 6.32
C THR A 63 4.42 -11.49 7.67
N LYS A 64 5.23 -12.53 7.91
CA LYS A 64 5.38 -13.20 9.20
C LYS A 64 6.34 -12.47 10.13
N LEU A 65 7.05 -11.45 9.65
CA LEU A 65 7.91 -10.63 10.49
C LEU A 65 7.06 -9.68 11.33
N GLU A 66 7.40 -9.59 12.61
CA GLU A 66 6.71 -8.74 13.58
C GLU A 66 7.70 -7.81 14.29
N GLY A 67 7.18 -6.78 14.96
CA GLY A 67 8.00 -5.85 15.75
C GLY A 67 9.09 -5.14 14.96
N ASP A 68 10.31 -5.15 15.50
CA ASP A 68 11.47 -4.44 14.96
C ASP A 68 12.00 -5.04 13.64
N ASP A 69 11.93 -6.37 13.49
CA ASP A 69 12.33 -7.05 12.25
C ASP A 69 11.47 -6.61 11.06
N LYS A 70 10.17 -6.42 11.29
CA LYS A 70 9.24 -5.89 10.29
C LYS A 70 9.68 -4.49 9.82
N LYS A 71 9.95 -3.59 10.76
CA LYS A 71 10.37 -2.20 10.49
C LYS A 71 11.69 -2.15 9.73
N LYS A 72 12.70 -2.91 10.18
CA LYS A 72 14.00 -3.01 9.49
C LYS A 72 13.82 -3.53 8.06
N LYS A 73 12.94 -4.51 7.85
CA LYS A 73 12.68 -5.05 6.52
C LYS A 73 12.00 -4.03 5.61
N VAL A 74 10.99 -3.31 6.12
CA VAL A 74 10.32 -2.22 5.40
C VAL A 74 11.33 -1.15 4.99
N GLU A 75 12.18 -0.70 5.92
CA GLU A 75 13.19 0.32 5.64
C GLU A 75 14.23 -0.15 4.60
N THR A 76 14.70 -1.39 4.73
CA THR A 76 15.60 -2.00 3.74
C THR A 76 14.97 -2.01 2.35
N LEU A 77 13.73 -2.47 2.24
CA LEU A 77 13.02 -2.54 0.96
C LEU A 77 12.72 -1.14 0.40
N LYS A 78 12.45 -0.16 1.26
CA LYS A 78 12.29 1.25 0.87
C LYS A 78 13.56 1.83 0.27
N ASN A 79 14.71 1.57 0.90
CA ASN A 79 15.99 2.05 0.40
C ASN A 79 16.35 1.41 -0.95
N GLN A 80 15.98 0.14 -1.15
CA GLN A 80 16.17 -0.53 -2.45
C GLN A 80 15.34 0.07 -3.59
N LEU A 81 14.20 0.72 -3.30
CA LEU A 81 13.39 1.38 -4.33
C LEU A 81 13.87 2.78 -4.70
N LYS A 82 14.75 3.38 -3.90
CA LYS A 82 15.27 4.74 -4.13
C LYS A 82 16.53 4.76 -5.01
N ASN A 83 17.08 3.59 -5.34
CA ASN A 83 18.26 3.43 -6.19
C ASN A 83 17.90 3.22 -7.65
#